data_AF-A0A8S2ETM4-F1
#
_entry.id   AF-A0A8S2ETM4-F1
#
_cell.length_a   1.000
_cell.length_b   1.000
_cell.length_c   1.000
_cell.angle_alpha   90.00
_cell.angle_beta   90.00
_cell.angle_gamma   90.00
#
_symmetry.space_group_name_H-M   'P 1'
#
loop_
_entity.id
_entity.type
_entity.pdbx_description
1 polymer ?
#
loop_
_entity_poly.entity_id
_entity_poly.type
_entity_poly.pdbx_seq_one_letter_code
_entity_poly.pdbx_strand_id
1 'polypeptide(L)'
;DDDENDDVDDEEIFIREQKEKLEVEKQRIINDKNMIESKRSKMLEQLQEHQQEIEYEQEERKRMQAKIQEMESKLLTGGKDIIEHTSEQERMLEQKRRMIADAERRDREIQEQLQQREAEHSSLNEHFTSIQQEVEIKRANKEKLSKKLHKIELEKQDLLESHNAAREELEAEQREIQKTAKLYQLIIENFIPIEERERIIKRMQYEPKERCWGLKELSKKTYNIFMAARPQSATGDRRPISAYSQSISELSRFKGENIILLQLDFPSRTTRDYEGPMVSPAIQAAIEKAMENEENIDIDAKKLVPQQHQQQTSLSNYDYYPSEMNRNGRPTTASRDLHSGLNSARRN
;
A
#
# COMPACT_ATOMS: atom_id res chain seq x y z
N ASP A 1 89.68 -62.36 19.35
CA ASP A 1 89.59 -61.99 20.77
C ASP A 1 89.40 -63.28 21.56
N ASP A 2 90.49 -64.03 21.72
CA ASP A 2 90.54 -65.35 22.38
C ASP A 2 91.66 -65.38 23.44
N ASP A 3 92.02 -64.21 24.01
CA ASP A 3 93.15 -64.06 24.96
C ASP A 3 92.70 -63.89 26.43
N GLU A 4 91.40 -63.93 26.76
CA GLU A 4 90.92 -63.65 28.14
C GLU A 4 90.56 -64.90 28.96
N ASN A 5 90.64 -66.11 28.39
CA ASN A 5 90.34 -67.36 29.11
C ASN A 5 91.57 -68.03 29.75
N ASP A 6 92.80 -67.69 29.36
CA ASP A 6 94.02 -68.26 29.95
C ASP A 6 94.38 -67.63 31.32
N ASP A 7 93.99 -66.37 31.58
CA ASP A 7 94.34 -65.65 32.81
C ASP A 7 93.56 -66.14 34.06
N VAL A 8 92.34 -66.66 33.88
CA VAL A 8 91.49 -67.13 34.99
C VAL A 8 92.00 -68.44 35.58
N ASP A 9 92.57 -69.31 34.72
CA ASP A 9 93.14 -70.59 35.14
C ASP A 9 94.48 -70.38 35.87
N ASP A 10 95.30 -69.40 35.46
CA ASP A 10 96.59 -69.07 36.08
C ASP A 10 96.44 -68.49 37.51
N GLU A 11 95.42 -67.65 37.75
CA GLU A 11 95.13 -67.12 39.09
C GLU A 11 94.59 -68.19 40.05
N GLU A 12 93.81 -69.16 39.56
CA GLU A 12 93.27 -70.25 40.38
C GLU A 12 94.37 -71.22 40.84
N ILE A 13 95.39 -71.42 39.99
CA ILE A 13 96.61 -72.18 40.30
C ILE A 13 97.43 -71.47 41.40
N PHE A 14 97.57 -70.15 41.34
CA PHE A 14 98.31 -69.35 42.33
C PHE A 14 97.68 -69.41 43.74
N ILE A 15 96.35 -69.35 43.85
CA ILE A 15 95.66 -69.45 45.14
C ILE A 15 95.79 -70.85 45.76
N ARG A 16 95.82 -71.90 44.91
CA ARG A 16 96.04 -73.28 45.36
C ARG A 16 97.44 -73.48 45.93
N GLU A 17 98.46 -72.93 45.27
CA GLU A 17 99.84 -72.96 45.78
C GLU A 17 100.01 -72.21 47.11
N GLN A 18 99.29 -71.09 47.31
CA GLN A 18 99.35 -70.33 48.57
C GLN A 18 98.77 -71.13 49.74
N LYS A 19 97.64 -71.83 49.54
CA LYS A 19 97.06 -72.71 50.56
C LYS A 19 97.99 -73.88 50.91
N GLU A 20 98.64 -74.48 49.91
CA GLU A 20 99.58 -75.59 50.11
C GLU A 20 100.85 -75.15 50.86
N LYS A 21 101.38 -73.95 50.56
CA LYS A 21 102.52 -73.36 51.29
C LYS A 21 102.19 -73.08 52.76
N LEU A 22 100.99 -72.55 53.05
CA LEU A 22 100.48 -72.31 54.41
C LEU A 22 100.30 -73.63 55.19
N GLU A 23 99.83 -74.71 54.54
CA GLU A 23 99.69 -76.03 55.17
C GLU A 23 101.04 -76.68 55.50
N VAL A 24 102.03 -76.56 54.62
CA VAL A 24 103.39 -77.07 54.86
C VAL A 24 104.08 -76.34 56.00
N GLU A 25 103.89 -75.01 56.09
CA GLU A 25 104.42 -74.19 57.19
C GLU A 25 103.76 -74.54 58.53
N LYS A 26 102.43 -74.73 58.53
CA LYS A 26 101.66 -75.24 59.68
C LYS A 26 102.20 -76.59 60.18
N GLN A 27 102.51 -77.52 59.27
CA GLN A 27 103.06 -78.83 59.63
C GLN A 27 104.49 -78.77 60.16
N ARG A 28 105.34 -77.86 59.63
CA ARG A 28 106.71 -77.65 60.14
C ARG A 28 106.71 -77.14 61.59
N ILE A 29 105.87 -76.15 61.90
CA ILE A 29 105.77 -75.56 63.24
C ILE A 29 105.22 -76.57 64.27
N ILE A 30 104.39 -77.54 63.83
CA ILE A 30 103.87 -78.59 64.70
C ILE A 30 104.97 -79.59 65.13
N ASN A 31 105.99 -79.81 64.31
CA ASN A 31 107.02 -80.83 64.56
C ASN A 31 108.24 -80.31 65.35
N ASP A 32 108.46 -78.99 65.41
CA ASP A 32 109.55 -78.41 66.21
C ASP A 32 109.23 -78.43 67.72
N LYS A 33 109.99 -79.24 68.49
CA LYS A 33 109.83 -79.44 69.95
C LYS A 33 110.69 -78.53 70.84
N ASN A 34 111.44 -77.58 70.27
CA ASN A 34 112.29 -76.64 71.02
C ASN A 34 111.77 -75.18 71.05
N MET A 35 110.48 -74.97 70.75
CA MET A 35 109.83 -73.66 70.80
C MET A 35 108.92 -73.52 72.03
N ILE A 36 109.02 -72.38 72.72
CA ILE A 36 108.16 -72.01 73.85
C ILE A 36 106.69 -72.01 73.39
N GLU A 37 105.82 -72.79 74.02
CA GLU A 37 104.42 -73.06 73.61
C GLU A 37 103.61 -71.78 73.29
N SER A 38 103.88 -70.67 73.98
CA SER A 38 103.24 -69.37 73.72
C SER A 38 103.54 -68.78 72.32
N LYS A 39 104.75 -69.00 71.77
CA LYS A 39 105.10 -68.54 70.41
C LYS A 39 104.51 -69.43 69.32
N ARG A 40 104.35 -70.72 69.60
CA ARG A 40 103.72 -71.70 68.70
C ARG A 40 102.23 -71.44 68.53
N SER A 41 101.51 -71.11 69.61
CA SER A 41 100.08 -70.77 69.54
C SER A 41 99.83 -69.53 68.68
N LYS A 42 100.65 -68.48 68.81
CA LYS A 42 100.48 -67.24 68.05
C LYS A 42 100.71 -67.42 66.55
N MET A 43 101.71 -68.22 66.15
CA MET A 43 101.93 -68.49 64.72
C MET A 43 100.81 -69.34 64.11
N LEU A 44 100.22 -70.28 64.86
CA LEU A 44 99.08 -71.06 64.39
C LEU A 44 97.82 -70.19 64.23
N GLU A 45 97.61 -69.24 65.13
CA GLU A 45 96.50 -68.27 65.06
C GLU A 45 96.64 -67.35 63.84
N GLN A 46 97.84 -66.84 63.58
CA GLN A 46 98.13 -66.02 62.39
C GLN A 46 97.96 -66.78 61.07
N LEU A 47 98.37 -68.06 61.01
CA LEU A 47 98.13 -68.91 59.83
C LEU A 47 96.64 -69.19 59.60
N GLN A 48 95.86 -69.33 60.68
CA GLN A 48 94.43 -69.56 60.59
C GLN A 48 93.67 -68.29 60.16
N GLU A 49 94.09 -67.11 60.63
CA GLU A 49 93.55 -65.82 60.19
C GLU A 49 93.80 -65.60 58.69
N HIS A 50 95.02 -65.86 58.21
CA HIS A 50 95.32 -65.78 56.77
C HIS A 50 94.51 -66.77 55.92
N GLN A 51 94.25 -67.98 56.42
CA GLN A 51 93.40 -68.94 55.71
C GLN A 51 91.96 -68.44 55.57
N GLN A 52 91.41 -67.82 56.62
CA GLN A 52 90.05 -67.25 56.60
C GLN A 52 89.94 -66.06 55.65
N GLU A 53 90.98 -65.23 55.58
CA GLU A 53 91.02 -64.08 54.67
C GLU A 53 91.00 -64.52 53.19
N ILE A 54 91.74 -65.57 52.84
CA ILE A 54 91.73 -66.17 51.49
C ILE A 54 90.35 -66.75 51.16
N GLU A 55 89.67 -67.40 52.10
CA GLU A 55 88.34 -67.96 51.87
C GLU A 55 87.27 -66.86 51.68
N TYR A 56 87.36 -65.78 52.46
CA TYR A 56 86.48 -64.62 52.29
C TYR A 56 86.67 -63.95 50.92
N GLU A 57 87.92 -63.79 50.47
CA GLU A 57 88.21 -63.24 49.14
C GLU A 57 87.66 -64.15 48.02
N GLN A 58 87.76 -65.47 48.17
CA GLN A 58 87.19 -66.43 47.23
C GLN A 58 85.65 -66.36 47.15
N GLU A 59 84.97 -66.20 48.28
CA GLU A 59 83.51 -66.09 48.31
C GLU A 59 83.02 -64.79 47.64
N GLU A 60 83.68 -63.67 47.92
CA GLU A 60 83.36 -62.39 47.26
C GLU A 60 83.68 -62.44 45.76
N ARG A 61 84.78 -63.06 45.34
CA ARG A 61 85.09 -63.28 43.92
C ARG A 61 84.01 -64.11 43.20
N LYS A 62 83.59 -65.23 43.80
CA LYS A 62 82.51 -66.07 43.24
C LYS A 62 81.19 -65.31 43.13
N ARG A 63 80.88 -64.48 44.13
CA ARG A 63 79.68 -63.63 44.12
C ARG A 63 79.73 -62.61 42.99
N MET A 64 80.87 -61.98 42.78
CA MET A 64 81.07 -61.02 41.69
C MET A 64 81.00 -61.69 40.32
N GLN A 65 81.59 -62.88 40.16
CA GLN A 65 81.53 -63.65 38.92
C GLN A 65 80.09 -64.08 38.58
N ALA A 66 79.32 -64.54 39.57
CA ALA A 66 77.90 -64.86 39.38
C ALA A 66 77.09 -63.63 38.93
N LYS A 67 77.44 -62.43 39.43
CA LYS A 67 76.78 -61.19 39.04
C LYS A 67 77.11 -60.79 37.60
N ILE A 68 78.36 -61.01 37.17
CA ILE A 68 78.79 -60.77 35.78
C ILE A 68 78.05 -61.71 34.82
N GLN A 69 78.00 -63.01 35.12
CA GLN A 69 77.27 -63.99 34.29
C GLN A 69 75.76 -63.69 34.20
N GLU A 70 75.14 -63.20 35.29
CA GLU A 70 73.74 -62.76 35.26
C GLU A 70 73.53 -61.54 34.34
N MET A 71 74.49 -60.61 34.30
CA MET A 71 74.42 -59.45 33.40
C MET A 71 74.69 -59.84 31.95
N GLU A 72 75.66 -60.72 31.70
CA GLU A 72 75.97 -61.25 30.37
C GLU A 72 74.81 -62.01 29.76
N SER A 73 74.16 -62.90 30.51
CA SER A 73 72.98 -63.62 30.04
C SER A 73 71.83 -62.68 29.67
N LYS A 74 71.62 -61.57 30.40
CA LYS A 74 70.60 -60.57 30.06
C LYS A 74 70.97 -59.74 28.83
N LEU A 75 72.25 -59.45 28.62
CA LEU A 75 72.74 -58.71 27.45
C LEU A 75 72.75 -59.56 26.18
N LEU A 76 73.21 -60.81 26.27
CA LEU A 76 73.33 -61.73 25.14
C LEU A 76 71.96 -62.19 24.63
N THR A 77 70.98 -62.32 25.52
CA THR A 77 69.59 -62.67 25.14
C THR A 77 68.80 -61.44 24.67
N GLY A 78 69.19 -60.22 25.06
CA GLY A 78 68.52 -58.98 24.65
C GLY A 78 68.90 -58.45 23.26
N GLY A 79 70.12 -58.74 22.76
CA GLY A 79 70.63 -58.13 21.53
C GLY A 79 70.00 -58.63 20.21
N LYS A 80 69.45 -59.85 20.19
CA LYS A 80 68.90 -60.47 18.97
C LYS A 80 67.43 -60.05 18.70
N ASP A 81 66.66 -59.82 19.76
CA ASP A 81 65.26 -59.38 19.68
C ASP A 81 65.12 -57.87 19.42
N ILE A 82 66.08 -57.03 19.84
CA ILE A 82 65.97 -55.56 19.69
C ILE A 82 66.00 -55.14 18.21
N ILE A 83 66.86 -55.76 17.40
CA ILE A 83 67.02 -55.42 15.97
C ILE A 83 65.81 -55.91 15.16
N GLU A 84 65.28 -57.10 15.47
CA GLU A 84 64.09 -57.62 14.83
C GLU A 84 62.84 -56.81 15.22
N HIS A 85 62.69 -56.47 16.51
CA HIS A 85 61.58 -55.65 16.98
C HIS A 85 61.60 -54.22 16.42
N THR A 86 62.78 -53.62 16.25
CA THR A 86 62.90 -52.29 15.59
C THR A 86 62.57 -52.37 14.10
N SER A 87 63.01 -53.42 13.40
CA SER A 87 62.63 -53.64 11.99
C SER A 87 61.13 -53.85 11.81
N GLU A 88 60.49 -54.62 12.71
CA GLU A 88 59.04 -54.79 12.72
C GLU A 88 58.29 -53.48 13.02
N GLN A 89 58.77 -52.69 13.99
CA GLN A 89 58.21 -51.37 14.29
C GLN A 89 58.33 -50.40 13.11
N GLU A 90 59.45 -50.38 12.40
CA GLU A 90 59.64 -49.58 11.18
C GLU A 90 58.68 -50.01 10.08
N ARG A 91 58.52 -51.33 9.87
CA ARG A 91 57.56 -51.87 8.89
C ARG A 91 56.12 -51.50 9.25
N MET A 92 55.76 -51.55 10.53
CA MET A 92 54.45 -51.13 11.02
C MET A 92 54.22 -49.63 10.84
N LEU A 93 55.23 -48.79 11.12
CA LEU A 93 55.16 -47.34 10.89
C LEU A 93 55.02 -47.02 9.41
N GLU A 94 55.73 -47.73 8.53
CA GLU A 94 55.60 -47.54 7.08
C GLU A 94 54.20 -47.93 6.59
N GLN A 95 53.65 -49.05 7.08
CA GLN A 95 52.26 -49.42 6.78
C GLN A 95 51.28 -48.37 7.27
N LYS A 96 51.44 -47.86 8.50
CA LYS A 96 50.58 -46.78 9.03
C LYS A 96 50.70 -45.50 8.22
N ARG A 97 51.91 -45.11 7.80
CA ARG A 97 52.14 -43.96 6.92
C ARG A 97 51.44 -44.12 5.57
N ARG A 98 51.49 -45.32 4.97
CA ARG A 98 50.76 -45.62 3.73
C ARG A 98 49.25 -45.53 3.93
N MET A 99 48.72 -46.08 5.03
CA MET A 99 47.29 -45.98 5.36
C MET A 99 46.83 -44.54 5.56
N ILE A 100 47.64 -43.70 6.22
CA ILE A 100 47.36 -42.28 6.42
C ILE A 100 47.37 -41.56 5.06
N ALA A 101 48.37 -41.78 4.21
CA ALA A 101 48.44 -41.17 2.89
C ALA A 101 47.24 -41.55 2.00
N ASP A 102 46.80 -42.81 2.04
CA ASP A 102 45.60 -43.26 1.31
C ASP A 102 44.31 -42.67 1.89
N ALA A 103 44.23 -42.46 3.20
CA ALA A 103 43.11 -41.76 3.84
C ALA A 103 43.08 -40.28 3.44
N GLU A 104 44.20 -39.57 3.52
CA GLU A 104 44.33 -38.17 3.09
C GLU A 104 44.03 -37.98 1.59
N ARG A 105 44.31 -38.98 0.75
CA ARG A 105 43.92 -38.94 -0.67
C ARG A 105 42.40 -39.05 -0.83
N ARG A 106 41.77 -40.01 -0.15
CA ARG A 106 40.31 -40.17 -0.16
C ARG A 106 39.58 -38.96 0.42
N ASP A 107 40.08 -38.40 1.51
CA ASP A 107 39.50 -37.21 2.13
C ASP A 107 39.57 -36.00 1.19
N ARG A 108 40.69 -35.82 0.47
CA ARG A 108 40.81 -34.79 -0.58
C ARG A 108 39.85 -35.02 -1.74
N GLU A 109 39.76 -36.24 -2.26
CA GLU A 109 38.81 -36.58 -3.33
C GLU A 109 37.35 -36.32 -2.91
N ILE A 110 36.97 -36.67 -1.67
CA ILE A 110 35.64 -36.39 -1.13
C ILE A 110 35.42 -34.88 -0.98
N GLN A 111 36.43 -34.14 -0.49
CA GLN A 111 36.33 -32.71 -0.29
C GLN A 111 36.21 -31.94 -1.62
N GLU A 112 36.93 -32.36 -2.65
CA GLU A 112 36.80 -31.80 -4.00
C GLU A 112 35.40 -32.07 -4.59
N GLN A 113 34.88 -33.30 -4.43
CA GLN A 113 33.51 -33.63 -4.84
C GLN A 113 32.46 -32.83 -4.09
N LEU A 114 32.65 -32.62 -2.78
CA LEU A 114 31.77 -31.80 -1.95
C LEU A 114 31.75 -30.36 -2.46
N GLN A 115 32.93 -29.77 -2.72
CA GLN A 115 33.05 -28.41 -3.24
C GLN A 115 32.40 -28.25 -4.61
N GLN A 116 32.56 -29.23 -5.52
CA GLN A 116 31.88 -29.22 -6.81
C GLN A 116 30.36 -29.25 -6.65
N ARG A 117 29.86 -30.13 -5.78
CA ARG A 117 28.42 -30.23 -5.46
C ARG A 117 27.87 -28.95 -4.83
N GLU A 118 28.62 -28.33 -3.93
CA GLU A 118 28.24 -27.06 -3.30
C GLU A 118 28.22 -25.92 -4.33
N ALA A 119 29.19 -25.88 -5.24
CA ALA A 119 29.21 -24.90 -6.33
C ALA A 119 28.04 -25.09 -7.30
N GLU A 120 27.72 -26.33 -7.70
CA GLU A 120 26.55 -26.66 -8.51
C GLU A 120 25.25 -26.25 -7.81
N HIS A 121 25.12 -26.54 -6.52
CA HIS A 121 23.95 -26.18 -5.73
C HIS A 121 23.81 -24.66 -5.57
N SER A 122 24.92 -23.94 -5.35
CA SER A 122 24.92 -22.47 -5.31
C SER A 122 24.46 -21.90 -6.64
N SER A 123 25.00 -22.40 -7.76
CA SER A 123 24.59 -21.99 -9.10
C SER A 123 23.10 -22.25 -9.32
N LEU A 124 22.59 -23.43 -8.96
CA LEU A 124 21.16 -23.75 -9.08
C LEU A 124 20.28 -22.79 -8.26
N ASN A 125 20.70 -22.44 -7.04
CA ASN A 125 19.98 -21.49 -6.19
C ASN A 125 19.96 -20.08 -6.79
N GLU A 126 21.05 -19.62 -7.39
CA GLU A 126 21.09 -18.36 -8.13
C GLU A 126 20.10 -18.37 -9.32
N HIS A 127 20.04 -19.47 -10.07
CA HIS A 127 19.06 -19.62 -11.16
C HIS A 127 17.62 -19.63 -10.63
N PHE A 128 17.35 -20.35 -9.54
CA PHE A 128 16.02 -20.40 -8.94
C PHE A 128 15.56 -19.02 -8.43
N THR A 129 16.44 -18.30 -7.74
CA THR A 129 16.15 -16.94 -7.26
C THR A 129 15.92 -15.96 -8.41
N SER A 130 16.69 -16.06 -9.51
CA SER A 130 16.49 -15.27 -10.72
C SER A 130 15.11 -15.54 -11.36
N ILE A 131 14.73 -16.81 -11.53
CA ILE A 131 13.41 -17.19 -12.07
C ILE A 131 12.29 -16.68 -11.16
N GLN A 132 12.46 -16.78 -9.84
CA GLN A 132 11.48 -16.27 -8.89
C GLN A 132 11.28 -14.76 -9.02
N GLN A 133 12.37 -13.99 -9.11
CA GLN A 133 12.32 -12.54 -9.34
C GLN A 133 11.62 -12.21 -10.67
N GLU A 134 11.91 -12.94 -11.74
CA GLU A 134 11.21 -12.75 -13.02
C GLU A 134 9.70 -12.99 -12.90
N VAL A 135 9.29 -14.05 -12.21
CA VAL A 135 7.87 -14.36 -12.01
C VAL A 135 7.19 -13.25 -11.22
N GLU A 136 7.84 -12.72 -10.18
CA GLU A 136 7.33 -11.60 -9.38
C GLU A 136 7.18 -10.33 -10.24
N ILE A 137 8.19 -9.97 -11.04
CA ILE A 137 8.13 -8.83 -11.97
C ILE A 137 7.00 -9.02 -12.99
N LYS A 138 6.89 -10.21 -13.59
CA LYS A 138 5.84 -10.54 -14.57
C LYS A 138 4.45 -10.48 -13.93
N ARG A 139 4.28 -10.96 -12.69
CA ARG A 139 3.02 -10.85 -11.92
C ARG A 139 2.66 -9.40 -11.65
N ALA A 140 3.61 -8.59 -11.19
CA ALA A 140 3.39 -7.16 -10.93
C ALA A 140 3.00 -6.41 -12.21
N ASN A 141 3.64 -6.72 -13.34
CA ASN A 141 3.31 -6.14 -14.64
C ASN A 141 1.91 -6.55 -15.12
N LYS A 142 1.54 -7.82 -14.96
CA LYS A 142 0.19 -8.31 -15.24
C LYS A 142 -0.85 -7.56 -14.41
N GLU A 143 -0.61 -7.38 -13.12
CA GLU A 143 -1.54 -6.66 -12.24
C GLU A 143 -1.68 -5.18 -12.65
N LYS A 144 -0.57 -4.51 -12.98
CA LYS A 144 -0.60 -3.13 -13.51
C LYS A 144 -1.40 -3.03 -14.80
N LEU A 145 -1.23 -3.97 -15.73
CA LEU A 145 -2.00 -4.02 -16.97
C LEU A 145 -3.49 -4.28 -16.71
N SER A 146 -3.81 -5.20 -15.80
CA SER A 146 -5.19 -5.47 -15.40
C SER A 146 -5.87 -4.22 -14.81
N LYS A 147 -5.16 -3.46 -13.97
CA LYS A 147 -5.67 -2.20 -13.41
C LYS A 147 -5.92 -1.15 -14.49
N LYS A 148 -4.99 -1.01 -15.45
CA LYS A 148 -5.17 -0.10 -16.60
C LYS A 148 -6.35 -0.50 -17.47
N LEU A 149 -6.49 -1.80 -17.75
CA LEU A 149 -7.60 -2.34 -18.53
C LEU A 149 -8.93 -2.04 -17.82
N HIS A 150 -9.01 -2.35 -16.53
CA HIS A 150 -10.21 -2.07 -15.74
C HIS A 150 -10.56 -0.57 -15.70
N LYS A 151 -9.55 0.30 -15.62
CA LYS A 151 -9.74 1.76 -15.71
C LYS A 151 -10.38 2.15 -17.05
N ILE A 152 -9.88 1.62 -18.16
CA ILE A 152 -10.43 1.91 -19.51
C ILE A 152 -11.84 1.34 -19.65
N GLU A 153 -12.13 0.17 -19.07
CA GLU A 153 -13.49 -0.39 -19.05
C GLU A 153 -14.48 0.52 -18.32
N LEU A 154 -14.09 1.06 -17.17
CA LEU A 154 -14.88 2.03 -16.43
C LEU A 154 -15.06 3.33 -17.22
N GLU A 155 -13.98 3.90 -17.77
CA GLU A 155 -14.05 5.11 -18.61
C GLU A 155 -14.98 4.91 -19.82
N LYS A 156 -14.96 3.72 -20.42
CA LYS A 156 -15.89 3.35 -21.51
C LYS A 156 -17.33 3.30 -21.02
N GLN A 157 -17.58 2.70 -19.85
CA GLN A 157 -18.92 2.61 -19.28
C GLN A 157 -19.46 4.01 -18.99
N ASP A 158 -18.68 4.87 -18.32
CA ASP A 158 -19.06 6.24 -18.00
C ASP A 158 -19.38 7.05 -19.27
N LEU A 159 -18.58 6.88 -20.33
CA LEU A 159 -18.82 7.53 -21.62
C LEU A 159 -20.13 7.05 -22.28
N LEU A 160 -20.43 5.75 -22.20
CA LEU A 160 -21.68 5.20 -22.73
C LEU A 160 -22.89 5.70 -21.95
N GLU A 161 -22.80 5.77 -20.63
CA GLU A 161 -23.86 6.31 -19.77
C GLU A 161 -24.12 7.79 -20.08
N SER A 162 -23.06 8.60 -20.17
CA SER A 162 -23.16 10.01 -20.55
C SER A 162 -23.74 10.20 -21.95
N HIS A 163 -23.30 9.41 -22.93
CA HIS A 163 -23.83 9.45 -24.29
C HIS A 163 -25.31 9.07 -24.34
N ASN A 164 -25.72 8.03 -23.61
CA ASN A 164 -27.12 7.62 -23.55
C ASN A 164 -27.99 8.67 -22.88
N ALA A 165 -27.54 9.29 -21.79
CA ALA A 165 -28.26 10.39 -21.14
C ALA A 165 -28.44 11.59 -22.09
N ALA A 166 -27.38 12.01 -22.78
CA ALA A 166 -27.46 13.10 -23.75
C ALA A 166 -28.38 12.75 -24.93
N ARG A 167 -28.36 11.49 -25.38
CA ARG A 167 -29.27 11.00 -26.41
C ARG A 167 -30.72 11.04 -25.94
N GLU A 168 -31.01 10.59 -24.72
CA GLU A 168 -32.36 10.63 -24.15
C GLU A 168 -32.89 12.06 -24.01
N GLU A 169 -32.04 13.01 -23.61
CA GLU A 169 -32.35 14.44 -23.53
C GLU A 169 -32.69 15.01 -24.92
N LEU A 170 -31.86 14.75 -25.93
CA LEU A 170 -32.12 15.18 -27.31
C LEU A 170 -33.39 14.54 -27.88
N GLU A 171 -33.65 13.27 -27.59
CA GLU A 171 -34.89 12.60 -27.99
C GLU A 171 -36.11 13.24 -27.29
N ALA A 172 -35.99 13.66 -26.03
CA ALA A 172 -37.04 14.36 -25.31
C ALA A 172 -37.29 15.75 -25.92
N GLU A 173 -36.25 16.54 -26.20
CA GLU A 173 -36.35 17.84 -26.87
C GLU A 173 -37.01 17.68 -28.25
N GLN A 174 -36.59 16.68 -29.03
CA GLN A 174 -37.18 16.37 -30.32
C GLN A 174 -38.69 16.05 -30.20
N ARG A 175 -39.09 15.26 -29.20
CA ARG A 175 -40.52 14.97 -28.95
C ARG A 175 -41.30 16.24 -28.60
N GLU A 176 -40.75 17.14 -27.79
CA GLU A 176 -41.41 18.41 -27.46
C GLU A 176 -41.53 19.34 -28.67
N ILE A 177 -40.49 19.47 -29.49
CA ILE A 177 -40.54 20.22 -30.76
C ILE A 177 -41.58 19.60 -31.69
N GLN A 178 -41.65 18.27 -31.79
CA GLN A 178 -42.66 17.61 -32.61
C GLN A 178 -44.09 17.84 -32.08
N LYS A 179 -44.31 17.82 -30.76
CA LYS A 179 -45.61 18.12 -30.16
C LYS A 179 -46.04 19.55 -30.48
N THR A 180 -45.17 20.52 -30.26
CA THR A 180 -45.45 21.94 -30.52
C THR A 180 -45.70 22.20 -32.01
N ALA A 181 -44.89 21.62 -32.90
CA ALA A 181 -45.09 21.72 -34.34
C ALA A 181 -46.44 21.12 -34.78
N LYS A 182 -46.81 19.93 -34.27
CA LYS A 182 -48.11 19.30 -34.54
C LYS A 182 -49.27 20.15 -34.01
N LEU A 183 -49.13 20.74 -32.82
CA LEU A 183 -50.12 21.66 -32.26
C LEU A 183 -50.33 22.87 -33.17
N TYR A 184 -49.26 23.54 -33.59
CA TYR A 184 -49.36 24.68 -34.51
C TYR A 184 -49.96 24.28 -35.85
N GLN A 185 -49.62 23.12 -36.39
CA GLN A 185 -50.23 22.60 -37.61
C GLN A 185 -51.75 22.42 -37.44
N LEU A 186 -52.20 21.82 -36.34
CA LEU A 186 -53.63 21.68 -36.05
C LEU A 186 -54.32 23.03 -35.90
N ILE A 187 -53.68 24.02 -35.27
CA ILE A 187 -54.24 25.37 -35.15
C ILE A 187 -54.38 26.00 -36.54
N ILE A 188 -53.35 25.90 -37.39
CA ILE A 188 -53.37 26.45 -38.75
C ILE A 188 -54.47 25.79 -39.59
N GLU A 189 -54.64 24.47 -39.48
CA GLU A 189 -55.64 23.73 -40.25
C GLU A 189 -57.08 24.03 -39.81
N ASN A 190 -57.32 24.19 -38.51
CA ASN A 190 -58.68 24.37 -37.97
C ASN A 190 -59.11 25.84 -37.87
N PHE A 191 -58.19 26.78 -37.64
CA PHE A 191 -58.53 28.18 -37.31
C PHE A 191 -58.13 29.21 -38.36
N ILE A 192 -57.29 28.88 -39.35
CA ILE A 192 -56.84 29.82 -40.38
C ILE A 192 -57.46 29.47 -41.74
N PRO A 193 -58.19 30.40 -42.38
CA PRO A 193 -58.69 30.21 -43.74
C PRO A 193 -57.56 29.90 -44.73
N ILE A 194 -57.82 28.99 -45.65
CA ILE A 194 -56.84 28.44 -46.60
C ILE A 194 -56.22 29.57 -47.44
N GLU A 195 -56.99 30.59 -47.80
CA GLU A 195 -56.57 31.72 -48.63
C GLU A 195 -55.56 32.63 -47.92
N GLU A 196 -55.71 32.83 -46.60
CA GLU A 196 -54.75 33.61 -45.81
C GLU A 196 -53.46 32.82 -45.60
N ARG A 197 -53.57 31.51 -45.30
CA ARG A 197 -52.42 30.62 -45.17
C ARG A 197 -51.53 30.66 -46.41
N GLU A 198 -52.12 30.52 -47.60
CA GLU A 198 -51.36 30.60 -48.85
C GLU A 198 -50.74 31.97 -49.10
N ARG A 199 -51.46 33.06 -48.77
CA ARG A 199 -50.92 34.43 -48.89
C ARG A 199 -49.71 34.65 -48.00
N ILE A 200 -49.70 34.08 -46.80
CA ILE A 200 -48.59 34.16 -45.85
C ILE A 200 -47.41 33.31 -46.34
N ILE A 201 -47.63 32.04 -46.70
CA ILE A 201 -46.57 31.13 -47.19
C ILE A 201 -45.85 31.72 -48.40
N LYS A 202 -46.58 32.30 -49.36
CA LYS A 202 -46.00 32.94 -50.55
C LYS A 202 -45.11 34.16 -50.23
N ARG A 203 -45.31 34.80 -49.07
CA ARG A 203 -44.52 35.96 -48.62
C ARG A 203 -43.42 35.60 -47.63
N MET A 204 -43.46 34.38 -47.10
CA MET A 204 -42.55 33.94 -46.07
C MET A 204 -41.17 33.66 -46.68
N GLN A 205 -40.14 34.29 -46.11
CA GLN A 205 -38.76 34.15 -46.55
C GLN A 205 -37.90 33.78 -45.34
N TYR A 206 -37.09 32.74 -45.48
CA TYR A 206 -36.15 32.35 -44.44
C TYR A 206 -34.89 33.20 -44.55
N GLU A 207 -34.48 33.83 -43.45
CA GLU A 207 -33.23 34.58 -43.35
C GLU A 207 -32.18 33.73 -42.63
N PRO A 208 -31.18 33.15 -43.34
CA PRO A 208 -30.23 32.21 -42.74
C PRO A 208 -29.32 32.84 -41.68
N LYS A 209 -29.10 34.17 -41.76
CA LYS A 209 -28.22 34.90 -40.85
C LYS A 209 -28.83 35.02 -39.45
N GLU A 210 -30.12 35.31 -39.38
CA GLU A 210 -30.85 35.46 -38.11
C GLU A 210 -31.56 34.17 -37.68
N ARG A 211 -31.56 33.15 -38.55
CA ARG A 211 -32.24 31.85 -38.35
C ARG A 211 -33.74 32.00 -38.04
N CYS A 212 -34.36 33.06 -38.55
CA CYS A 212 -35.77 33.37 -38.34
C CYS A 212 -36.52 33.42 -39.68
N TRP A 213 -37.84 33.22 -39.61
CA TRP A 213 -38.73 33.42 -40.76
C TRP A 213 -39.25 34.85 -40.74
N GLY A 214 -39.00 35.59 -41.82
CA GLY A 214 -39.53 36.94 -42.03
C GLY A 214 -40.66 36.94 -43.06
N LEU A 215 -41.55 37.93 -42.98
CA LEU A 215 -42.52 38.19 -44.04
C LEU A 215 -41.98 39.28 -44.96
N LYS A 216 -42.01 39.03 -46.27
CA LYS A 216 -41.71 40.05 -47.27
C LYS A 216 -42.71 41.19 -47.13
N GLU A 217 -42.20 42.40 -46.90
CA GLU A 217 -43.02 43.60 -46.82
C GLU A 217 -43.91 43.72 -48.06
N LEU A 218 -45.23 43.76 -47.84
CA LEU A 218 -46.14 44.24 -48.86
C LEU A 218 -45.73 45.67 -49.17
N SER A 219 -45.29 45.91 -50.41
CA SER A 219 -44.91 47.26 -50.86
C SER A 219 -45.92 48.28 -50.34
N LYS A 220 -45.45 49.23 -49.53
CA LYS A 220 -46.25 50.25 -48.81
C LYS A 220 -47.18 51.08 -49.73
N LYS A 221 -47.06 50.93 -51.05
CA LYS A 221 -47.83 51.64 -52.07
C LYS A 221 -49.33 51.35 -52.04
N THR A 222 -49.79 50.20 -51.55
CA THR A 222 -51.23 49.85 -51.59
C THR A 222 -52.05 50.42 -50.43
N TYR A 223 -51.46 50.62 -49.25
CA TYR A 223 -52.16 51.17 -48.08
C TYR A 223 -52.08 52.69 -47.96
N ASN A 224 -51.06 53.32 -48.56
CA ASN A 224 -50.84 54.76 -48.48
C ASN A 224 -51.85 55.61 -49.27
N ILE A 225 -52.65 55.02 -50.17
CA ILE A 225 -53.69 55.75 -50.92
C ILE A 225 -54.84 56.20 -49.98
N PHE A 226 -55.09 55.48 -48.89
CA PHE A 226 -56.14 55.83 -47.93
C PHE A 226 -55.68 56.76 -46.80
N MET A 227 -54.38 57.08 -46.72
CA MET A 227 -53.79 57.95 -45.70
C MET A 227 -53.04 59.16 -46.27
N ALA A 228 -53.43 59.65 -47.46
CA ALA A 228 -53.05 60.99 -47.86
C ALA A 228 -53.67 62.00 -46.87
N ALA A 229 -52.84 62.80 -46.20
CA ALA A 229 -53.29 63.82 -45.26
C ALA A 229 -54.27 64.77 -45.97
N ARG A 230 -55.44 64.98 -45.35
CA ARG A 230 -56.42 65.95 -45.89
C ARG A 230 -55.77 67.35 -45.89
N PRO A 231 -55.98 68.18 -46.93
CA PRO A 231 -55.42 69.52 -46.96
C PRO A 231 -55.88 70.30 -45.72
N GLN A 232 -54.93 70.89 -45.00
CA GLN A 232 -55.19 71.73 -43.83
C GLN A 232 -55.59 73.15 -44.28
N SER A 233 -56.41 73.83 -43.48
CA SER A 233 -56.77 75.22 -43.76
C SER A 233 -55.57 76.16 -43.53
N ALA A 234 -55.59 77.34 -44.16
CA ALA A 234 -54.52 78.34 -44.02
C ALA A 234 -54.35 78.85 -42.57
N THR A 235 -55.40 78.76 -41.75
CA THR A 235 -55.39 79.08 -40.31
C THR A 235 -54.96 77.91 -39.42
N GLY A 236 -54.60 76.75 -40.00
CA GLY A 236 -54.12 75.58 -39.25
C GLY A 236 -55.22 74.65 -38.73
N ASP A 237 -56.49 75.01 -38.88
CA ASP A 237 -57.63 74.16 -38.51
C ASP A 237 -57.80 72.98 -39.49
N ARG A 238 -58.31 71.85 -38.99
CA ARG A 238 -58.60 70.63 -39.77
C ARG A 238 -59.64 70.86 -40.89
N ARG A 239 -60.45 71.91 -40.80
CA ARG A 239 -61.45 72.33 -41.80
C ARG A 239 -61.39 73.85 -41.96
N PRO A 240 -61.70 74.41 -43.15
CA PRO A 240 -61.83 75.85 -43.30
C PRO A 240 -63.07 76.35 -42.54
N ILE A 241 -62.89 77.35 -41.69
CA ILE A 241 -63.95 77.96 -40.87
C ILE A 241 -64.03 79.46 -41.24
N SER A 242 -65.23 80.04 -41.18
CA SER A 242 -65.40 81.48 -41.42
C SER A 242 -64.84 82.31 -40.26
N ALA A 243 -64.41 83.55 -40.54
CA ALA A 243 -63.86 84.46 -39.51
C ALA A 243 -64.85 84.71 -38.35
N TYR A 244 -66.16 84.76 -38.63
CA TYR A 244 -67.22 84.88 -37.62
C TYR A 244 -67.30 83.65 -36.71
N SER A 245 -67.16 82.45 -37.29
CA SER A 245 -67.17 81.21 -36.52
C SER A 245 -65.89 81.04 -35.68
N GLN A 246 -64.76 81.59 -36.12
CA GLN A 246 -63.52 81.63 -35.32
C GLN A 246 -63.66 82.53 -34.09
N SER A 247 -64.25 83.72 -34.22
CA SER A 247 -64.40 84.64 -33.08
C SER A 247 -65.37 84.14 -32.00
N ILE A 248 -66.26 83.21 -32.35
CA ILE A 248 -67.30 82.65 -31.46
C ILE A 248 -67.05 81.15 -31.22
N SER A 249 -65.79 80.71 -31.41
CA SER A 249 -65.40 79.31 -31.29
C SER A 249 -65.75 78.69 -29.93
N GLU A 250 -65.86 79.46 -28.85
CA GLU A 250 -66.25 78.97 -27.52
C GLU A 250 -67.62 78.29 -27.49
N LEU A 251 -68.55 78.68 -28.37
CA LEU A 251 -69.82 78.00 -28.53
C LEU A 251 -69.63 76.70 -29.31
N SER A 252 -70.01 75.56 -28.72
CA SER A 252 -69.77 74.20 -29.23
C SER A 252 -70.24 73.93 -30.67
N ARG A 253 -71.10 74.78 -31.23
CA ARG A 253 -71.58 74.68 -32.63
C ARG A 253 -70.55 75.14 -33.67
N PHE A 254 -69.61 76.00 -33.30
CA PHE A 254 -68.64 76.62 -34.22
C PHE A 254 -67.20 76.11 -34.04
N LYS A 255 -67.01 75.05 -33.24
CA LYS A 255 -65.71 74.38 -33.10
C LYS A 255 -65.32 73.67 -34.41
N GLY A 256 -64.05 73.79 -34.79
CA GLY A 256 -63.49 73.09 -35.95
C GLY A 256 -63.39 71.56 -35.78
N GLU A 257 -63.57 71.10 -34.56
CA GLU A 257 -63.42 69.70 -34.15
C GLU A 257 -64.73 69.20 -33.54
N ASN A 258 -65.16 67.99 -33.91
CA ASN A 258 -66.31 67.31 -33.30
C ASN A 258 -65.90 66.62 -31.99
N ILE A 259 -65.32 67.37 -31.07
CA ILE A 259 -64.92 66.87 -29.76
C ILE A 259 -65.77 67.59 -28.72
N ILE A 260 -66.59 66.82 -28.00
CA ILE A 260 -67.29 67.33 -26.83
C ILE A 260 -66.28 67.32 -25.69
N LEU A 261 -65.85 68.50 -25.23
CA LEU A 261 -65.10 68.59 -23.98
C LEU A 261 -66.05 68.30 -22.82
N LEU A 262 -66.17 67.03 -22.45
CA LEU A 262 -66.70 66.65 -21.14
C LEU A 262 -65.61 66.94 -20.09
N GLN A 263 -65.97 67.68 -19.04
CA GLN A 263 -65.21 67.63 -17.80
C GLN A 263 -65.34 66.20 -17.26
N LEU A 264 -64.26 65.43 -17.34
CA LEU A 264 -64.20 64.07 -16.80
C LEU A 264 -64.25 64.18 -15.27
N ASP A 265 -65.30 63.64 -14.65
CA ASP A 265 -65.39 63.49 -13.21
C ASP A 265 -64.46 62.34 -12.81
N PHE A 266 -63.30 62.66 -12.25
CA PHE A 266 -62.35 61.65 -11.78
C PHE A 266 -62.91 61.01 -10.50
N PRO A 267 -62.90 59.67 -10.37
CA PRO A 267 -63.33 59.03 -9.14
C PRO A 267 -62.46 59.54 -7.98
N SER A 268 -63.09 59.81 -6.83
CA SER A 268 -62.35 60.18 -5.63
C SER A 268 -61.33 59.10 -5.29
N ARG A 269 -60.10 59.52 -5.03
CA ARG A 269 -58.95 58.63 -4.77
C ARG A 269 -59.30 57.62 -3.68
N THR A 270 -59.31 56.34 -4.03
CA THR A 270 -59.64 55.22 -3.12
C THR A 270 -58.42 54.59 -2.46
N THR A 271 -57.21 55.10 -2.72
CA THR A 271 -55.97 54.58 -2.12
C THR A 271 -55.51 55.45 -0.95
N ARG A 272 -55.22 54.81 0.19
CA ARG A 272 -54.48 55.44 1.30
C ARG A 272 -52.99 55.45 0.95
N ASP A 273 -52.31 56.57 1.16
CA ASP A 273 -50.86 56.63 1.00
C ASP A 273 -50.17 55.71 2.03
N TYR A 274 -49.13 55.00 1.57
CA TYR A 274 -48.37 54.11 2.42
C TYR A 274 -47.55 54.92 3.43
N GLU A 275 -47.93 54.84 4.70
CA GLU A 275 -47.10 55.30 5.81
C GLU A 275 -46.18 54.15 6.19
N GLY A 276 -44.88 54.30 5.90
CA GLY A 276 -43.87 53.31 6.28
C GLY A 276 -43.81 53.09 7.79
N PRO A 277 -43.25 51.96 8.27
CA PRO A 277 -43.15 51.67 9.69
C PRO A 277 -42.39 52.79 10.42
N MET A 278 -42.96 53.30 11.52
CA MET A 278 -42.29 54.29 12.37
C MET A 278 -41.04 53.66 12.98
N VAL A 279 -39.88 54.02 12.44
CA VAL A 279 -38.59 53.62 13.00
C VAL A 279 -38.34 54.44 14.26
N SER A 280 -37.78 53.82 15.31
CA SER A 280 -37.51 54.55 16.56
C SER A 280 -36.53 55.70 16.30
N PRO A 281 -36.70 56.87 16.96
CA PRO A 281 -35.88 58.06 16.69
C PRO A 281 -34.37 57.82 16.84
N ALA A 282 -33.98 56.86 17.68
CA ALA A 282 -32.58 56.47 17.86
C ALA A 282 -31.97 55.79 16.61
N ILE A 283 -32.75 54.95 15.92
CA ILE A 283 -32.30 54.30 14.69
C ILE A 283 -32.29 55.32 13.55
N GLN A 284 -33.26 56.23 13.51
CA GLN A 284 -33.32 57.28 12.50
C GLN A 284 -32.13 58.24 12.62
N ALA A 285 -31.78 58.66 13.83
CA ALA A 285 -30.59 59.47 14.09
C ALA A 285 -29.27 58.73 13.79
N ALA A 286 -29.22 57.41 14.01
CA ALA A 286 -28.05 56.60 13.66
C ALA A 286 -27.87 56.47 12.14
N ILE A 287 -28.96 56.32 11.39
CA ILE A 287 -28.94 56.27 9.92
C ILE A 287 -28.55 57.64 9.36
N GLU A 288 -29.13 58.73 9.88
CA GLU A 288 -28.83 60.10 9.46
C GLU A 288 -27.35 60.45 9.73
N LYS A 289 -26.84 60.09 10.91
CA LYS A 289 -25.43 60.24 11.25
C LYS A 289 -24.49 59.35 10.43
N ALA A 290 -24.96 58.20 9.95
CA ALA A 290 -24.20 57.35 9.02
C ALA A 290 -24.24 57.88 7.57
N MET A 291 -25.20 58.74 7.23
CA MET A 291 -25.30 59.39 5.93
C MET A 291 -24.48 60.69 5.83
N GLU A 292 -24.14 61.32 6.96
CA GLU A 292 -23.18 62.41 7.02
C GLU A 292 -21.76 61.82 6.85
N ASN A 293 -21.18 62.00 5.67
CA ASN A 293 -19.89 61.40 5.26
C ASN A 293 -18.68 61.98 6.02
N GLU A 294 -18.53 61.62 7.29
CA GLU A 294 -17.25 61.69 8.02
C GLU A 294 -16.71 60.26 8.23
N GLU A 295 -15.40 60.09 8.10
CA GLU A 295 -14.70 58.81 7.93
C GLU A 295 -15.04 57.74 8.99
N ASN A 296 -15.44 56.54 8.52
CA ASN A 296 -15.56 55.26 9.22
C ASN A 296 -15.93 55.30 10.71
N ILE A 297 -17.23 55.36 11.01
CA ILE A 297 -17.77 55.09 12.34
C ILE A 297 -18.11 53.59 12.44
N ASP A 298 -17.36 52.83 13.24
CA ASP A 298 -17.69 51.43 13.55
C ASP A 298 -18.86 51.36 14.54
N ILE A 299 -20.05 50.97 14.04
CA ILE A 299 -21.27 50.82 14.84
C ILE A 299 -21.41 49.35 15.29
N ASP A 300 -21.28 49.08 16.60
CA ASP A 300 -21.38 47.73 17.16
C ASP A 300 -22.85 47.26 17.27
N ALA A 301 -23.27 46.40 16.33
CA ALA A 301 -24.64 45.94 16.13
C ALA A 301 -25.26 45.15 17.31
N LYS A 302 -24.46 44.74 18.31
CA LYS A 302 -24.96 43.96 19.46
C LYS A 302 -25.76 44.77 20.48
N LYS A 303 -25.63 46.11 20.49
CA LYS A 303 -26.40 46.99 21.41
C LYS A 303 -27.80 47.36 20.92
N LEU A 304 -28.17 46.99 19.69
CA LEU A 304 -29.43 47.39 19.05
C LEU A 304 -30.49 46.28 19.01
N VAL A 305 -30.24 45.10 19.61
CA VAL A 305 -31.22 44.01 19.67
C VAL A 305 -32.14 44.20 20.88
N PRO A 306 -33.43 44.47 20.71
CA PRO A 306 -34.38 44.41 21.83
C PRO A 306 -34.53 42.95 22.31
N GLN A 307 -34.37 42.73 23.61
CA GLN A 307 -34.60 41.41 24.23
C GLN A 307 -36.06 40.98 24.03
N GLN A 308 -36.25 39.89 23.28
CA GLN A 308 -37.55 39.28 23.06
C GLN A 308 -38.17 38.82 24.38
N HIS A 309 -39.18 39.55 24.86
CA HIS A 309 -40.09 39.04 25.87
C HIS A 309 -41.07 38.09 25.20
N GLN A 310 -41.05 36.82 25.62
CA GLN A 310 -42.00 35.80 25.17
C GLN A 310 -43.41 36.17 25.64
N GLN A 311 -44.32 36.44 24.72
CA GLN A 311 -45.75 36.30 24.98
C GLN A 311 -46.38 35.46 23.87
N GLN A 312 -46.86 34.30 24.30
CA GLN A 312 -47.64 33.35 23.53
C GLN A 312 -48.94 34.03 23.06
N THR A 313 -49.19 34.02 21.75
CA THR A 313 -50.54 34.21 21.22
C THR A 313 -50.81 33.19 20.11
N SER A 314 -51.92 32.49 20.30
CA SER A 314 -52.46 31.37 19.53
C SER A 314 -52.88 31.77 18.12
N LEU A 315 -52.46 30.98 17.12
CA LEU A 315 -52.98 31.05 15.75
C LEU A 315 -54.23 30.19 15.61
N SER A 316 -55.22 30.78 14.94
CA SER A 316 -56.49 30.20 14.51
C SER A 316 -56.30 29.09 13.47
N ASN A 317 -57.02 28.00 13.68
CA ASN A 317 -57.15 26.85 12.77
C ASN A 317 -57.69 27.25 11.38
N TYR A 318 -57.02 26.79 10.33
CA TYR A 318 -57.64 26.50 9.04
C TYR A 318 -57.70 24.97 8.92
N ASP A 319 -58.91 24.44 8.83
CA ASP A 319 -59.18 23.00 8.73
C ASP A 319 -58.70 22.43 7.39
N TYR A 320 -57.77 21.49 7.46
CA TYR A 320 -57.35 20.64 6.34
C TYR A 320 -58.03 19.27 6.49
N TYR A 321 -58.96 18.92 5.61
CA TYR A 321 -59.61 17.61 5.59
C TYR A 321 -58.67 16.54 5.00
N PRO A 322 -58.36 15.43 5.72
CA PRO A 322 -57.54 14.35 5.20
C PRO A 322 -58.31 13.45 4.22
N SER A 323 -57.68 13.08 3.11
CA SER A 323 -58.15 12.02 2.21
C SER A 323 -57.71 10.66 2.76
N GLU A 324 -58.65 9.76 3.06
CA GLU A 324 -58.35 8.43 3.60
C GLU A 324 -57.67 7.54 2.54
N MET A 325 -56.47 7.05 2.86
CA MET A 325 -55.72 6.06 2.08
C MET A 325 -55.89 4.66 2.69
N ASN A 326 -56.13 3.63 1.87
CA ASN A 326 -56.08 2.23 2.33
C ASN A 326 -54.60 1.74 2.43
N ARG A 327 -54.36 0.68 3.21
CA ARG A 327 -53.07 0.07 3.59
C ARG A 327 -52.09 -0.27 2.45
N ASN A 328 -52.50 -0.16 1.18
CA ASN A 328 -51.65 -0.39 0.01
C ASN A 328 -51.36 0.89 -0.82
N GLY A 329 -51.65 2.09 -0.28
CA GLY A 329 -51.12 3.35 -0.83
C GLY A 329 -51.67 3.80 -2.19
N ARG A 330 -52.94 3.53 -2.51
CA ARG A 330 -53.62 4.05 -3.71
C ARG A 330 -54.87 4.86 -3.35
N PRO A 331 -55.10 6.05 -3.95
CA PRO A 331 -56.29 6.87 -3.67
C PRO A 331 -57.57 6.17 -4.15
N THR A 332 -58.63 6.24 -3.34
CA THR A 332 -59.94 5.65 -3.63
C THR A 332 -60.75 6.58 -4.55
N THR A 333 -60.89 6.22 -5.82
CA THR A 333 -61.81 6.93 -6.72
C THR A 333 -63.21 6.36 -6.53
N ALA A 334 -64.08 7.07 -5.82
CA ALA A 334 -65.50 6.76 -5.76
C ALA A 334 -66.15 7.12 -7.11
N SER A 335 -66.28 6.14 -8.00
CA SER A 335 -67.19 6.23 -9.15
C SER A 335 -68.63 6.05 -8.66
N ARG A 336 -69.46 7.04 -8.97
CA ARG A 336 -70.88 7.09 -8.65
C ARG A 336 -71.64 6.41 -9.78
N ASP A 337 -71.70 5.08 -9.77
CA ASP A 337 -72.52 4.31 -10.70
C ASP A 337 -73.98 4.32 -10.25
N LEU A 338 -74.82 4.97 -11.05
CA LEU A 338 -76.27 4.78 -11.07
C LEU A 338 -76.56 3.45 -11.79
N HIS A 339 -77.04 2.45 -11.05
CA HIS A 339 -77.72 1.27 -11.59
C HIS A 339 -78.96 1.02 -10.72
N SER A 340 -80.15 1.24 -11.26
CA SER A 340 -80.93 0.32 -12.11
C SER A 340 -82.01 -0.34 -11.26
N GLY A 341 -83.25 0.10 -11.46
CA GLY A 341 -84.44 -0.54 -10.95
C GLY A 341 -85.30 -1.04 -12.11
N LEU A 342 -85.43 -2.37 -12.17
CA LEU A 342 -86.63 -3.11 -12.53
C LEU A 342 -86.89 -3.49 -14.01
N ASN A 343 -86.76 -4.80 -14.21
CA ASN A 343 -87.80 -5.72 -14.69
C ASN A 343 -88.05 -5.91 -16.20
N SER A 344 -87.65 -7.12 -16.61
CA SER A 344 -88.51 -8.17 -17.17
C SER A 344 -88.72 -8.25 -18.69
N ALA A 345 -88.98 -9.50 -19.11
CA ALA A 345 -89.50 -9.98 -20.39
C ALA A 345 -88.45 -10.02 -21.52
N ARG A 346 -87.97 -11.21 -21.94
CA ARG A 346 -88.62 -12.35 -22.64
C ARG A 346 -88.09 -12.36 -24.09
N ARG A 347 -87.64 -13.54 -24.54
CA ARG A 347 -87.87 -14.18 -25.86
C ARG A 347 -88.19 -13.20 -27.02
N ASN A 348 -87.44 -13.16 -28.11
CA ASN A 348 -86.97 -14.25 -28.98
C ASN A 348 -85.70 -13.83 -29.73
#